data_AF-A0A2S4UEZ7-F1
#
_entry.id   AF-A0A2S4UEZ7-F1
#
_cell.length_a   1.000
_cell.length_b   1.000
_cell.length_c   1.000
_cell.angle_alpha   90.00
_cell.angle_beta   90.00
_cell.angle_gamma   90.00
#
_symmetry.space_group_name_H-M   'P 1'
#
loop_
_entity.id
_entity.type
_entity.pdbx_description
1 polymer ?
#
loop_
_entity_poly.entity_id
_entity_poly.type
_entity_poly.pdbx_seq_one_letter_code
_entity_poly.pdbx_strand_id
1 'polypeptide(L)'
;MPRQTERGSAITRMTHIIHQHVQGAMIESALNDESAGSSEDSDLEDALVSLIMLKKNRYLAPRVRLGRAPEITQYLFSLDDIRFKQEFRMCQESFHQLVSEIRDHPVFQNRSNIPQRPVQDQLMVTLKRMGTYGNGASVVSPTGITTLAALTQKLFRTATRPKRSSHTVGMLARFFQISEGTVILYCSRTIEAILSLEEQYVSWPDTQGRRAIASRVDEFTGFCNCVGFIDGTLLPLYDRPAIDPQDYYSRKGYYCLNTLIVCDEEKRITYYLTGWPGCCHDTRLWENSELKLKERELFSPGEYLIADSGFPVQTNVVPATVKKLPVGFQHSNGRPHAAMPRLKKRINHHLSSIRVRNEHCIGILKGRFQSLRGLGKDLSSAGTMEKITHWISACIVLHNFLLEDKTPDYYEGDVDTEDSNSNGARQAGGEHGNELRAQVFAEVIEFLDS
;
A
#
# COMPACT_ATOMS: atom_id res chain seq x y z
N MET A 1 -22.61 -19.01 -23.55
CA MET A 1 -22.42 -20.48 -23.74
C MET A 1 -20.94 -20.81 -23.59
N PRO A 2 -20.55 -21.79 -22.75
CA PRO A 2 -19.15 -22.21 -22.71
C PRO A 2 -18.76 -22.80 -24.07
N ARG A 3 -17.73 -22.24 -24.70
CA ARG A 3 -17.16 -22.78 -25.94
C ARG A 3 -16.60 -24.17 -25.63
N GLN A 4 -17.22 -25.22 -26.13
CA GLN A 4 -16.61 -26.55 -26.08
C GLN A 4 -15.29 -26.51 -26.85
N THR A 5 -14.23 -27.02 -26.23
CA THR A 5 -12.95 -27.16 -26.91
C THR A 5 -13.07 -28.25 -27.97
N GLU A 6 -12.30 -28.18 -29.06
CA GLU A 6 -12.30 -29.23 -30.10
C GLU A 6 -12.03 -30.62 -29.51
N ARG A 7 -11.15 -30.70 -28.49
CA ARG A 7 -10.92 -31.92 -27.70
C ARG A 7 -12.19 -32.38 -26.98
N GLY A 8 -12.90 -31.46 -26.32
CA GLY A 8 -14.16 -31.76 -25.64
C GLY A 8 -15.21 -32.30 -26.61
N SER A 9 -15.38 -31.64 -27.76
CA SER A 9 -16.31 -32.09 -28.79
C SER A 9 -15.88 -33.43 -29.42
N ALA A 10 -14.57 -33.67 -29.62
CA ALA A 10 -14.06 -34.94 -30.12
C ALA A 10 -14.27 -36.10 -29.12
N ILE A 11 -14.06 -35.86 -27.82
CA ILE A 11 -14.35 -36.83 -26.76
C ILE A 11 -15.85 -37.17 -26.75
N THR A 12 -16.72 -36.16 -26.82
CA THR A 12 -18.18 -36.38 -26.85
C THR A 12 -18.59 -37.20 -28.07
N ARG A 13 -18.07 -36.86 -29.26
CA ARG A 13 -18.36 -37.60 -30.49
C ARG A 13 -17.92 -39.06 -30.43
N MET A 14 -16.67 -39.33 -30.02
CA MET A 14 -16.18 -40.71 -29.93
C MET A 14 -16.91 -41.51 -28.86
N THR A 15 -17.24 -40.89 -27.73
CA THR A 15 -18.05 -41.56 -26.69
C THR A 15 -19.43 -41.92 -27.23
N HIS A 16 -20.03 -41.06 -28.05
CA HIS A 16 -21.32 -41.32 -28.69
C HIS A 16 -21.25 -42.48 -29.70
N ILE A 17 -20.22 -42.50 -30.56
CA ILE A 17 -20.00 -43.56 -31.55
C ILE A 17 -19.85 -44.93 -30.86
N ILE A 18 -19.04 -45.00 -29.79
CA ILE A 18 -18.86 -46.22 -29.00
C ILE A 18 -20.19 -46.69 -28.40
N HIS A 19 -20.99 -45.77 -27.86
CA HIS A 19 -22.31 -46.10 -27.31
C HIS A 19 -23.28 -46.64 -28.37
N GLN A 20 -23.27 -46.08 -29.58
CA GLN A 20 -24.12 -46.53 -30.68
C GLN A 20 -23.74 -47.94 -31.15
N HIS A 21 -22.45 -48.23 -31.31
CA HIS A 21 -22.00 -49.58 -31.67
C HIS A 21 -22.34 -50.63 -30.61
N VAL A 22 -22.15 -50.31 -29.32
CA VAL A 22 -22.51 -51.25 -28.23
C VAL A 22 -24.02 -51.50 -28.20
N GLN A 23 -24.85 -50.48 -28.41
CA GLN A 23 -26.30 -50.64 -28.47
C GLN A 23 -26.75 -51.44 -29.70
N GLY A 24 -26.14 -51.20 -30.87
CA GLY A 24 -26.40 -51.95 -32.10
C GLY A 24 -26.08 -53.43 -31.93
N ALA A 25 -24.87 -53.75 -31.43
CA ALA A 25 -24.44 -55.12 -31.17
C ALA A 25 -25.33 -55.85 -30.15
N MET A 26 -25.84 -55.15 -29.12
CA MET A 26 -26.82 -55.73 -28.19
C MET A 26 -28.16 -56.07 -28.87
N ILE A 27 -28.63 -55.22 -29.77
CA ILE A 27 -29.88 -55.45 -30.52
C ILE A 27 -29.71 -56.62 -31.50
N GLU A 28 -28.60 -56.71 -32.22
CA GLU A 28 -28.30 -57.81 -33.13
C GLU A 28 -28.15 -59.14 -32.40
N SER A 29 -27.48 -59.15 -31.24
CA SER A 29 -27.38 -60.34 -30.39
C SER A 29 -28.75 -60.85 -29.87
N ALA A 30 -29.72 -59.94 -29.71
CA ALA A 30 -31.07 -60.29 -29.29
C ALA A 30 -31.94 -60.84 -30.44
N LEU A 31 -31.50 -60.66 -31.69
CA LEU A 31 -32.23 -61.05 -32.90
C LEU A 31 -31.71 -62.35 -33.54
N ASN A 32 -30.70 -63.01 -32.95
CA ASN A 32 -30.11 -64.29 -33.40
C ASN A 32 -29.63 -64.29 -34.86
N ASP A 33 -29.11 -63.17 -35.36
CA ASP A 33 -28.53 -63.09 -36.71
C ASP A 33 -27.00 -63.22 -36.61
N GLU A 34 -26.46 -64.45 -36.69
CA GLU A 34 -25.01 -64.69 -36.76
C GLU A 34 -24.49 -64.40 -38.18
N SER A 35 -24.58 -63.13 -38.62
CA SER A 35 -24.17 -62.74 -39.97
C SER A 35 -23.78 -61.25 -40.11
N ALA A 36 -22.83 -60.78 -39.30
CA ALA A 36 -21.92 -59.67 -39.62
C ALA A 36 -20.70 -59.81 -38.69
N GLY A 37 -19.47 -60.09 -39.11
CA GLY A 37 -18.73 -59.50 -40.22
C GLY A 37 -17.66 -58.60 -39.61
N SER A 38 -16.41 -59.08 -39.53
CA SER A 38 -15.27 -58.57 -38.74
C SER A 38 -14.83 -57.10 -38.95
N SER A 39 -15.59 -56.30 -39.69
CA SER A 39 -15.31 -54.90 -40.00
C SER A 39 -15.77 -53.94 -38.88
N GLU A 40 -16.90 -54.23 -38.24
CA GLU A 40 -17.47 -53.32 -37.21
C GLU A 40 -16.69 -53.34 -35.90
N ASP A 41 -16.08 -54.48 -35.56
CA ASP A 41 -15.21 -54.62 -34.38
C ASP A 41 -13.92 -53.79 -34.52
N SER A 42 -13.39 -53.65 -35.73
CA SER A 42 -12.19 -52.82 -36.01
C SER A 42 -12.47 -51.34 -35.79
N ASP A 43 -13.64 -50.85 -36.23
CA ASP A 43 -14.03 -49.45 -36.08
C ASP A 43 -14.28 -49.08 -34.60
N LEU A 44 -14.85 -50.03 -33.83
CA LEU A 44 -15.01 -49.88 -32.39
C LEU A 44 -13.66 -49.84 -31.66
N GLU A 45 -12.72 -50.71 -32.04
CA GLU A 45 -11.37 -50.75 -31.48
C GLU A 45 -10.62 -49.44 -31.77
N ASP A 46 -10.67 -48.94 -33.01
CA ASP A 46 -10.05 -47.68 -33.41
C ASP A 46 -10.67 -46.47 -32.69
N ALA A 47 -11.99 -46.46 -32.49
CA ALA A 47 -12.68 -45.43 -31.72
C ALA A 47 -12.26 -45.47 -30.23
N LEU A 48 -12.08 -46.66 -29.66
CA LEU A 48 -11.66 -46.86 -28.29
C LEU A 48 -10.21 -46.40 -28.07
N VAL A 49 -9.29 -46.81 -28.96
CA VAL A 49 -7.88 -46.38 -28.94
C VAL A 49 -7.77 -44.86 -29.09
N SER A 50 -8.54 -44.28 -30.02
CA SER A 50 -8.58 -42.83 -30.23
C SER A 50 -9.11 -42.08 -29.00
N LEU A 51 -10.16 -42.59 -28.34
CA LEU A 51 -10.69 -42.01 -27.10
C LEU A 51 -9.69 -42.09 -25.94
N ILE A 52 -8.96 -43.22 -25.81
CA ILE A 52 -7.90 -43.39 -24.82
C ILE A 52 -6.78 -42.38 -25.06
N MET A 53 -6.33 -42.21 -26.31
CA MET A 53 -5.30 -41.24 -26.67
C MET A 53 -5.75 -39.80 -26.38
N LEU A 54 -7.01 -39.44 -26.65
CA LEU A 54 -7.55 -38.13 -26.31
C LEU A 54 -7.69 -37.89 -24.81
N LYS A 55 -8.02 -38.92 -24.03
CA LYS A 55 -8.09 -38.81 -22.57
C LYS A 55 -6.70 -38.71 -21.94
N LYS A 56 -5.71 -39.44 -22.48
CA LYS A 56 -4.31 -39.43 -22.03
C LYS A 56 -3.59 -38.12 -22.35
N ASN A 57 -3.87 -37.52 -23.51
CA ASN A 57 -3.25 -36.26 -23.93
C ASN A 57 -4.12 -35.05 -23.58
N ARG A 58 -3.53 -34.07 -22.88
CA ARG A 58 -4.23 -32.82 -22.51
C ARG A 58 -4.53 -31.94 -23.73
N TYR A 59 -3.76 -32.06 -24.81
CA TYR A 59 -3.86 -31.23 -26.01
C TYR A 59 -3.79 -32.10 -27.27
N LEU A 60 -4.51 -31.70 -28.34
CA LEU A 60 -4.56 -32.41 -29.63
C LEU A 60 -3.31 -32.20 -30.50
N ALA A 61 -2.61 -31.09 -30.28
CA ALA A 61 -1.40 -30.74 -31.01
C ALA A 61 -0.18 -30.66 -30.06
N PRO A 62 1.04 -30.97 -30.54
CA PRO A 62 2.26 -30.70 -29.81
C PRO A 62 2.33 -29.22 -29.45
N ARG A 63 2.59 -28.89 -28.17
CA ARG A 63 2.81 -27.50 -27.79
C ARG A 63 4.15 -27.02 -28.32
N VAL A 64 4.11 -26.07 -29.25
CA VAL A 64 5.28 -25.26 -29.59
C VAL A 64 5.67 -24.50 -28.31
N ARG A 65 6.87 -24.77 -27.79
CA ARG A 65 7.42 -23.96 -26.71
C ARG A 65 7.80 -22.61 -27.30
N LEU A 66 7.01 -21.59 -27.00
CA LEU A 66 7.40 -20.21 -27.30
C LEU A 66 8.72 -19.93 -26.57
N GLY A 67 9.69 -19.36 -27.28
CA GLY A 67 10.94 -18.92 -26.69
C GLY A 67 10.66 -17.94 -25.55
N ARG A 68 11.37 -18.10 -24.43
CA ARG A 68 11.26 -17.13 -23.33
C ARG A 68 11.93 -15.83 -23.75
N ALA A 69 11.29 -14.72 -23.40
CA ALA A 69 11.87 -13.39 -23.47
C ALA A 69 13.29 -13.36 -22.83
N PRO A 70 14.24 -12.58 -23.38
CA PRO A 70 15.54 -12.34 -22.76
C PRO A 70 15.39 -11.83 -21.32
N GLU A 71 16.36 -12.15 -20.46
CA GLU A 71 16.32 -11.80 -19.06
C GLU A 71 16.64 -10.31 -18.84
N ILE A 72 15.59 -9.47 -18.81
CA ILE A 72 15.71 -8.02 -18.57
C ILE A 72 16.41 -7.69 -17.24
N THR A 73 16.35 -8.60 -16.26
CA THR A 73 16.97 -8.46 -14.94
C THR A 73 18.46 -8.10 -15.01
N GLN A 74 19.22 -8.71 -15.93
CA GLN A 74 20.66 -8.42 -16.08
C GLN A 74 20.90 -6.98 -16.51
N TYR A 75 20.08 -6.48 -17.45
CA TYR A 75 20.12 -5.07 -17.85
C TYR A 75 19.73 -4.15 -16.69
N LEU A 76 18.69 -4.50 -15.93
CA LEU A 76 18.23 -3.68 -14.80
C LEU A 76 19.28 -3.55 -13.70
N PHE A 77 20.05 -4.62 -13.40
CA PHE A 77 21.18 -4.54 -12.47
C PHE A 77 22.41 -3.84 -13.06
N SER A 78 22.50 -3.66 -14.37
CA SER A 78 23.55 -2.87 -15.00
C SER A 78 23.31 -1.35 -14.94
N LEU A 79 22.13 -0.92 -14.47
CA LEU A 79 21.83 0.49 -14.24
C LEU A 79 22.70 1.03 -13.09
N ASP A 80 23.12 2.29 -13.18
CA ASP A 80 23.69 2.97 -12.00
C ASP A 80 22.64 3.13 -10.90
N ASP A 81 23.10 3.39 -9.66
CA ASP A 81 22.21 3.50 -8.50
C ASP A 81 21.14 4.58 -8.66
N ILE A 82 21.43 5.67 -9.38
CA ILE A 82 20.45 6.75 -9.59
C ILE A 82 19.29 6.22 -10.44
N ARG A 83 19.59 5.60 -11.58
CA ARG A 83 18.58 5.00 -12.47
C ARG A 83 17.89 3.82 -11.81
N PHE A 84 18.62 2.97 -11.08
CA PHE A 84 18.04 1.85 -10.35
C PHE A 84 17.05 2.32 -9.30
N LYS A 85 17.41 3.35 -8.51
CA LYS A 85 16.52 3.96 -7.51
C LYS A 85 15.31 4.61 -8.17
N GLN A 86 15.47 5.30 -9.29
CA GLN A 86 14.34 5.82 -10.08
C GLN A 86 13.39 4.72 -10.61
N GLU A 87 13.87 3.50 -10.76
CA GLU A 87 13.04 2.37 -11.18
C GLU A 87 12.38 1.66 -9.98
N PHE A 88 13.13 1.44 -8.90
CA PHE A 88 12.77 0.51 -7.82
C PHE A 88 12.65 1.12 -6.42
N ARG A 89 12.79 2.45 -6.31
CA ARG A 89 12.60 3.24 -5.07
C ARG A 89 13.63 3.00 -3.95
N MET A 90 14.69 2.26 -4.24
CA MET A 90 15.82 1.96 -3.34
C MET A 90 17.11 1.77 -4.16
N CYS A 91 18.28 1.96 -3.55
CA CYS A 91 19.55 1.64 -4.21
C CYS A 91 19.74 0.12 -4.38
N GLN A 92 20.76 -0.31 -5.15
CA GLN A 92 21.00 -1.74 -5.35
C GLN A 92 21.39 -2.46 -4.05
N GLU A 93 22.13 -1.79 -3.16
CA GLU A 93 22.53 -2.34 -1.85
C GLU A 93 21.31 -2.68 -0.99
N SER A 94 20.43 -1.70 -0.75
CA SER A 94 19.15 -1.87 -0.06
C SER A 94 18.28 -2.96 -0.71
N PHE A 95 18.28 -3.02 -2.05
CA PHE A 95 17.56 -4.06 -2.77
C PHE A 95 18.09 -5.47 -2.46
N HIS A 96 19.40 -5.66 -2.50
CA HIS A 96 20.00 -6.96 -2.21
C HIS A 96 19.83 -7.36 -0.74
N GLN A 97 19.89 -6.40 0.18
CA GLN A 97 19.59 -6.63 1.59
C GLN A 97 18.13 -7.08 1.77
N LEU A 98 17.17 -6.39 1.17
CA LEU A 98 15.76 -6.79 1.23
C LEU A 98 15.53 -8.18 0.64
N VAL A 99 16.15 -8.49 -0.51
CA VAL A 99 16.09 -9.85 -1.08
C VAL A 99 16.62 -10.87 -0.10
N SER A 100 17.72 -10.57 0.60
CA SER A 100 18.30 -11.50 1.59
C SER A 100 17.36 -11.77 2.77
N GLU A 101 16.59 -10.78 3.20
CA GLU A 101 15.62 -10.91 4.31
C GLU A 101 14.38 -11.72 3.90
N ILE A 102 13.92 -11.61 2.65
CA ILE A 102 12.67 -12.26 2.21
C ILE A 102 12.88 -13.57 1.42
N ARG A 103 14.09 -13.89 0.97
CA ARG A 103 14.32 -15.00 0.01
C ARG A 103 13.86 -16.37 0.49
N ASP A 104 13.93 -16.61 1.80
CA ASP A 104 13.63 -17.91 2.41
C ASP A 104 12.14 -18.03 2.79
N HIS A 105 11.33 -16.99 2.54
CA HIS A 105 9.91 -16.98 2.85
C HIS A 105 9.16 -18.09 2.10
N PRO A 106 8.27 -18.87 2.76
CA PRO A 106 7.59 -20.02 2.16
C PRO A 106 6.80 -19.71 0.88
N VAL A 107 6.33 -18.47 0.72
CA VAL A 107 5.57 -18.02 -0.46
C VAL A 107 6.35 -18.16 -1.78
N PHE A 108 7.69 -18.10 -1.72
CA PHE A 108 8.57 -18.27 -2.88
C PHE A 108 8.95 -19.73 -3.13
N GLN A 109 8.56 -20.63 -2.24
CA GLN A 109 8.73 -22.07 -2.42
C GLN A 109 7.53 -22.62 -3.18
N ASN A 110 7.75 -23.59 -4.08
CA ASN A 110 6.65 -24.31 -4.71
C ASN A 110 6.90 -25.83 -4.60
N ARG A 111 5.81 -26.61 -4.66
CA ARG A 111 5.88 -28.08 -4.72
C ARG A 111 5.91 -28.60 -6.16
N SER A 112 6.32 -27.78 -7.10
CA SER A 112 6.32 -28.09 -8.53
C SER A 112 7.71 -28.50 -8.97
N ASN A 113 7.79 -29.35 -10.00
CA ASN A 113 9.06 -29.69 -10.65
C ASN A 113 9.65 -28.52 -11.47
N ILE A 114 8.98 -27.38 -11.51
CA ILE A 114 9.45 -26.16 -12.18
C ILE A 114 9.71 -25.11 -11.09
N PRO A 115 10.95 -24.65 -10.90
CA PRO A 115 11.26 -23.65 -9.89
C PRO A 115 10.49 -22.35 -10.18
N GLN A 116 10.12 -21.63 -9.11
CA GLN A 116 9.61 -20.27 -9.25
C GLN A 116 10.70 -19.38 -9.87
N ARG A 117 10.30 -18.24 -10.45
CA ARG A 117 11.25 -17.21 -10.84
C ARG A 117 11.99 -16.68 -9.60
N PRO A 118 13.26 -16.27 -9.72
CA PRO A 118 14.04 -15.71 -8.63
C PRO A 118 13.29 -14.61 -7.88
N VAL A 119 13.49 -14.54 -6.56
CA VAL A 119 12.81 -13.58 -5.67
C VAL A 119 13.06 -12.13 -6.12
N GLN A 120 14.30 -11.83 -6.52
CA GLN A 120 14.68 -10.52 -7.07
C GLN A 120 13.82 -10.07 -8.26
N ASP A 121 13.48 -10.98 -9.19
CA ASP A 121 12.62 -10.64 -10.34
C ASP A 121 11.20 -10.29 -9.87
N GLN A 122 10.67 -11.05 -8.91
CA GLN A 122 9.33 -10.82 -8.36
C GLN A 122 9.27 -9.51 -7.58
N LEU A 123 10.34 -9.21 -6.82
CA LEU A 123 10.50 -7.98 -6.07
C LEU A 123 10.62 -6.76 -6.99
N MET A 124 11.44 -6.81 -8.04
CA MET A 124 11.58 -5.73 -9.03
C MET A 124 10.23 -5.32 -9.63
N VAL A 125 9.41 -6.30 -10.01
CA VAL A 125 8.06 -6.05 -10.55
C VAL A 125 7.18 -5.34 -9.52
N THR A 126 7.26 -5.76 -8.26
CA THR A 126 6.47 -5.20 -7.16
C THR A 126 6.88 -3.77 -6.83
N LEU A 127 8.18 -3.52 -6.68
CA LEU A 127 8.73 -2.19 -6.38
C LEU A 127 8.44 -1.20 -7.51
N LYS A 128 8.64 -1.60 -8.77
CA LYS A 128 8.29 -0.75 -9.93
C LYS A 128 6.81 -0.38 -9.92
N ARG A 129 5.93 -1.32 -9.52
CA ARG A 129 4.50 -1.06 -9.38
C ARG A 129 4.19 -0.11 -8.22
N MET A 130 4.80 -0.30 -7.06
CA MET A 130 4.61 0.58 -5.89
C MET A 130 5.08 2.01 -6.17
N GLY A 131 6.12 2.15 -6.98
CA GLY A 131 6.64 3.42 -7.44
C GLY A 131 5.81 4.12 -8.51
N THR A 132 4.85 3.45 -9.14
CA THR A 132 4.09 4.02 -10.26
C THR A 132 2.79 4.67 -9.77
N TYR A 133 2.55 5.92 -10.14
CA TYR A 133 1.26 6.57 -9.90
C TYR A 133 0.15 5.87 -10.70
N GLY A 134 -1.08 5.78 -10.17
CA GLY A 134 -2.18 4.94 -10.69
C GLY A 134 -2.51 4.97 -12.20
N ASN A 135 -1.94 5.90 -12.99
CA ASN A 135 -2.05 5.97 -14.45
C ASN A 135 -0.84 5.42 -15.24
N GLY A 136 0.28 5.06 -14.60
CA GLY A 136 1.48 4.56 -15.28
C GLY A 136 2.67 5.51 -15.37
N ALA A 137 2.49 6.77 -15.00
CA ALA A 137 3.59 7.73 -15.01
C ALA A 137 4.46 7.49 -13.76
N SER A 138 5.73 7.19 -13.96
CA SER A 138 6.76 7.55 -12.98
C SER A 138 7.11 9.01 -13.21
N VAL A 139 7.11 9.84 -12.17
CA VAL A 139 7.58 11.22 -12.28
C VAL A 139 9.10 11.22 -12.49
N VAL A 140 9.54 12.05 -13.44
CA VAL A 140 10.92 12.39 -13.87
C VAL A 140 11.55 11.46 -14.93
N SER A 141 11.45 11.89 -16.19
CA SER A 141 12.55 11.76 -17.16
C SER A 141 13.13 13.17 -17.39
N PRO A 142 14.46 13.39 -17.45
CA PRO A 142 15.06 14.71 -17.67
C PRO A 142 14.76 15.33 -19.05
N THR A 143 14.06 14.63 -19.95
CA THR A 143 13.69 15.14 -21.26
C THR A 143 12.32 15.81 -21.20
N GLY A 144 12.32 17.14 -21.17
CA GLY A 144 11.16 18.02 -21.02
C GLY A 144 10.08 17.92 -22.09
N ILE A 145 9.26 16.85 -22.04
CA ILE A 145 8.06 16.67 -22.89
C ILE A 145 6.75 16.72 -22.06
N THR A 146 6.84 16.86 -20.73
CA THR A 146 5.69 16.67 -19.82
C THR A 146 4.69 17.83 -19.71
N THR A 147 4.89 18.95 -20.41
CA THR A 147 4.00 20.11 -20.30
C THR A 147 2.64 19.91 -21.00
N LEU A 148 2.58 19.02 -22.00
CA LEU A 148 1.34 18.70 -22.72
C LEU A 148 0.44 17.68 -21.99
N ALA A 149 1.02 16.83 -21.13
CA ALA A 149 0.29 15.83 -20.35
C ALA A 149 -0.52 16.47 -19.20
N ALA A 150 0.02 17.52 -18.58
CA ALA A 150 -0.67 18.28 -17.53
C ALA A 150 -1.86 19.10 -18.09
N LEU A 151 -1.74 19.63 -19.31
CA LEU A 151 -2.83 20.36 -19.98
C LEU A 151 -3.97 19.44 -20.46
N THR A 152 -3.65 18.20 -20.85
CA THR A 152 -4.66 17.18 -21.19
C THR A 152 -5.40 16.62 -19.97
N GLN A 153 -4.79 16.64 -18.77
CA GLN A 153 -5.44 16.22 -17.52
C GLN A 153 -6.65 17.09 -17.11
N LYS A 154 -6.67 18.37 -17.50
CA LYS A 154 -7.77 19.30 -17.15
C LYS A 154 -9.00 19.16 -18.07
N LEU A 155 -8.78 18.72 -19.31
CA LEU A 155 -9.83 18.64 -20.35
C LEU A 155 -10.57 17.29 -20.39
N PHE A 156 -10.02 16.21 -19.82
CA PHE A 156 -10.63 14.87 -19.89
C PHE A 156 -11.57 14.52 -18.70
N ARG A 157 -12.10 15.52 -17.99
CA ARG A 157 -13.01 15.31 -16.84
C ARG A 157 -14.42 14.84 -17.22
N THR A 158 -14.79 14.84 -18.50
CA THR A 158 -16.16 14.58 -18.97
C THR A 158 -16.22 13.68 -20.21
N ALA A 159 -15.80 12.42 -20.11
CA ALA A 159 -16.19 11.39 -21.08
C ALA A 159 -15.97 9.98 -20.51
N THR A 160 -17.05 9.19 -20.50
CA THR A 160 -17.17 7.72 -20.38
C THR A 160 -15.92 6.94 -19.91
N ARG A 161 -15.97 6.42 -18.67
CA ARG A 161 -14.86 5.71 -18.00
C ARG A 161 -14.98 4.18 -18.15
N PRO A 162 -14.13 3.50 -18.93
CA PRO A 162 -13.91 2.06 -18.78
C PRO A 162 -13.09 1.75 -17.52
N LYS A 163 -13.24 0.56 -16.93
CA LYS A 163 -12.46 0.05 -15.78
C LYS A 163 -10.95 0.06 -16.10
N ARG A 164 -10.14 0.86 -15.39
CA ARG A 164 -8.78 1.27 -15.80
C ARG A 164 -7.63 0.73 -14.93
N SER A 165 -7.88 -0.02 -13.85
CA SER A 165 -6.84 -0.69 -13.04
C SER A 165 -5.91 -1.63 -13.85
N SER A 166 -6.37 -2.08 -15.02
CA SER A 166 -5.61 -2.89 -16.00
C SER A 166 -4.44 -2.14 -16.65
N HIS A 167 -4.45 -0.80 -16.72
CA HIS A 167 -3.43 -0.06 -17.49
C HIS A 167 -2.01 -0.23 -16.91
N THR A 168 -1.83 0.00 -15.59
CA THR A 168 -0.52 -0.15 -14.92
C THR A 168 -0.01 -1.59 -14.96
N VAL A 169 -0.90 -2.57 -14.75
CA VAL A 169 -0.53 -3.99 -14.81
C VAL A 169 -0.09 -4.37 -16.23
N GLY A 170 -0.81 -3.91 -17.26
CA GLY A 170 -0.46 -4.14 -18.66
C GLY A 170 0.84 -3.45 -19.09
N MET A 171 1.15 -2.25 -18.59
CA MET A 171 2.45 -1.61 -18.84
C MET A 171 3.61 -2.39 -18.23
N LEU A 172 3.49 -2.84 -16.97
CA LEU A 172 4.51 -3.65 -16.32
C LEU A 172 4.68 -5.01 -17.00
N ALA A 173 3.58 -5.64 -17.40
CA ALA A 173 3.60 -6.88 -18.16
C ALA A 173 4.43 -6.75 -19.45
N ARG A 174 4.27 -5.64 -20.19
CA ARG A 174 5.08 -5.34 -21.38
C ARG A 174 6.54 -5.05 -21.04
N PHE A 175 6.80 -4.22 -20.02
CA PHE A 175 8.15 -3.85 -19.60
C PHE A 175 8.98 -5.08 -19.21
N PHE A 176 8.42 -5.95 -18.36
CA PHE A 176 9.09 -7.16 -17.89
C PHE A 176 8.91 -8.37 -18.82
N GLN A 177 8.15 -8.23 -19.92
CA GLN A 177 7.83 -9.29 -20.88
C GLN A 177 7.20 -10.53 -20.20
N ILE A 178 6.27 -10.30 -19.28
CA ILE A 178 5.51 -11.32 -18.53
C ILE A 178 4.00 -11.11 -18.72
N SER A 179 3.18 -12.07 -18.29
CA SER A 179 1.72 -11.91 -18.33
C SER A 179 1.20 -10.98 -17.22
N GLU A 180 0.07 -10.32 -17.45
CA GLU A 180 -0.58 -9.48 -16.42
C GLU A 180 -0.91 -10.28 -15.13
N GLY A 181 -1.33 -11.53 -15.27
CA GLY A 181 -1.56 -12.41 -14.13
C GLY A 181 -0.28 -12.69 -13.33
N THR A 182 0.87 -12.77 -14.02
CA THR A 182 2.18 -12.92 -13.38
C THR A 182 2.56 -11.68 -12.57
N VAL A 183 2.29 -10.47 -13.09
CA VAL A 183 2.52 -9.21 -12.36
C VAL A 183 1.73 -9.20 -11.04
N ILE A 184 0.45 -9.55 -11.10
CA ILE A 184 -0.42 -9.61 -9.90
C ILE A 184 0.11 -10.64 -8.92
N LEU A 185 0.46 -11.84 -9.40
CA LEU A 185 1.00 -12.93 -8.57
C LEU A 185 2.29 -12.51 -7.85
N TYR A 186 3.25 -11.94 -8.57
CA TYR A 186 4.53 -11.49 -7.98
C TYR A 186 4.31 -10.43 -6.92
N CYS A 187 3.42 -9.47 -7.18
CA CYS A 187 3.05 -8.45 -6.20
C CYS A 187 2.46 -9.07 -4.93
N SER A 188 1.52 -10.01 -5.06
CA SER A 188 0.91 -10.67 -3.92
C SER A 188 1.94 -11.41 -3.06
N ARG A 189 2.84 -12.18 -3.69
CA ARG A 189 3.87 -12.93 -2.97
C ARG A 189 4.88 -12.04 -2.27
N THR A 190 5.34 -11.01 -2.98
CA THR A 190 6.33 -10.08 -2.45
C THR A 190 5.76 -9.27 -1.28
N ILE A 191 4.51 -8.82 -1.39
CA ILE A 191 3.83 -8.12 -0.29
C ILE A 191 3.69 -9.03 0.92
N GLU A 192 3.25 -10.27 0.74
CA GLU A 192 3.15 -11.24 1.84
C GLU A 192 4.50 -11.43 2.55
N ALA A 193 5.59 -11.58 1.79
CA ALA A 193 6.93 -11.71 2.36
C ALA A 193 7.43 -10.42 3.05
N ILE A 194 7.15 -9.24 2.49
CA ILE A 194 7.49 -7.96 3.13
C ILE A 194 6.74 -7.78 4.45
N LEU A 195 5.46 -8.14 4.49
CA LEU A 195 4.65 -8.05 5.71
C LEU A 195 5.14 -8.99 6.82
N SER A 196 5.84 -10.08 6.48
CA SER A 196 6.50 -10.92 7.51
C SER A 196 7.61 -10.19 8.27
N LEU A 197 8.10 -9.05 7.76
CA LEU A 197 9.09 -8.20 8.40
C LEU A 197 8.45 -7.04 9.20
N GLU A 198 7.12 -6.95 9.25
CA GLU A 198 6.44 -5.79 9.81
C GLU A 198 6.83 -5.52 11.27
N GLU A 199 6.81 -6.54 12.13
CA GLU A 199 7.16 -6.40 13.55
C GLU A 199 8.61 -5.94 13.78
N GLN A 200 9.51 -6.23 12.84
CA GLN A 200 10.92 -5.81 12.91
C GLN A 200 11.08 -4.32 12.56
N TYR A 201 10.31 -3.82 11.59
CA TYR A 201 10.49 -2.46 11.07
C TYR A 201 9.51 -1.47 11.67
N VAL A 202 8.31 -1.89 12.05
CA VAL A 202 7.22 -1.05 12.54
C VAL A 202 6.72 -1.61 13.86
N SER A 203 7.20 -1.03 14.95
CA SER A 203 6.82 -1.43 16.30
C SER A 203 6.69 -0.21 17.19
N TRP A 204 5.68 -0.20 18.06
CA TRP A 204 5.59 0.80 19.11
C TRP A 204 6.81 0.67 20.05
N PRO A 205 7.58 1.74 20.30
CA PRO A 205 8.80 1.64 21.08
C PRO A 205 8.48 1.24 22.52
N ASP A 206 9.38 0.48 23.14
CA ASP A 206 9.29 0.16 24.56
C ASP A 206 9.56 1.41 25.44
N THR A 207 9.49 1.26 26.76
CA THR A 207 9.71 2.36 27.69
C THR A 207 11.11 2.98 27.59
N GLN A 208 12.13 2.25 27.15
CA GLN A 208 13.47 2.81 26.95
C GLN A 208 13.54 3.58 25.61
N GLY A 209 13.00 3.00 24.54
CA GLY A 209 12.91 3.62 23.23
C GLY A 209 12.11 4.92 23.25
N ARG A 210 10.95 4.94 23.93
CA ARG A 210 10.14 6.15 24.10
C ARG A 210 10.87 7.24 24.88
N ARG A 211 11.59 6.89 25.96
CA ARG A 211 12.44 7.85 26.69
C ARG A 211 13.56 8.42 25.82
N ALA A 212 14.16 7.59 24.96
CA ALA A 212 15.20 8.04 24.04
C ALA A 212 14.64 9.01 22.99
N ILE A 213 13.45 8.72 22.43
CA ILE A 213 12.73 9.62 21.51
C ILE A 213 12.42 10.94 22.23
N ALA A 214 11.81 10.88 23.42
CA ALA A 214 11.48 12.06 24.21
C ALA A 214 12.69 12.93 24.52
N SER A 215 13.83 12.33 24.90
CA SER A 215 15.07 13.06 25.14
C SER A 215 15.58 13.76 23.88
N ARG A 216 15.54 13.09 22.72
CA ARG A 216 15.98 13.70 21.46
C ARG A 216 15.05 14.81 21.03
N VAL A 217 13.72 14.62 21.15
CA VAL A 217 12.73 15.65 20.83
C VAL A 217 12.90 16.88 21.73
N ASP A 218 13.08 16.67 23.03
CA ASP A 218 13.27 17.74 24.00
C ASP A 218 14.49 18.62 23.65
N GLU A 219 15.64 17.99 23.35
CA GLU A 219 16.90 18.69 23.05
C GLU A 219 16.78 19.80 21.98
N PHE A 220 15.96 19.61 20.95
CA PHE A 220 15.79 20.60 19.88
C PHE A 220 14.44 21.33 19.87
N THR A 221 13.49 20.98 20.75
CA THR A 221 12.14 21.57 20.74
C THR A 221 11.61 22.05 22.08
N GLY A 222 12.15 21.58 23.21
CA GLY A 222 11.57 21.83 24.54
C GLY A 222 10.26 21.10 24.82
N PHE A 223 9.86 20.12 23.99
CA PHE A 223 8.69 19.27 24.25
C PHE A 223 9.12 18.05 25.07
N CYS A 224 9.28 18.25 26.37
CA CYS A 224 9.54 17.19 27.33
C CYS A 224 8.48 16.08 27.22
N ASN A 225 8.89 14.82 27.32
CA ASN A 225 8.02 13.63 27.27
C ASN A 225 7.21 13.44 25.97
N CYS A 226 7.55 14.14 24.88
CA CYS A 226 6.96 13.89 23.56
C CYS A 226 7.55 12.62 22.94
N VAL A 227 6.73 11.60 22.72
CA VAL A 227 7.18 10.28 22.21
C VAL A 227 6.91 10.08 20.71
N GLY A 228 6.49 11.14 20.00
CA GLY A 228 6.28 11.11 18.56
C GLY A 228 5.25 12.11 18.06
N PHE A 229 5.04 12.11 16.75
CA PHE A 229 4.14 13.00 16.02
C PHE A 229 3.07 12.19 15.32
N ILE A 230 1.80 12.59 15.45
CA ILE A 230 0.65 11.86 14.90
C ILE A 230 -0.15 12.74 13.95
N ASP A 231 -0.53 12.16 12.81
CA ASP A 231 -1.33 12.85 11.79
C ASP A 231 -2.09 11.85 10.92
N GLY A 232 -3.22 12.30 10.38
CA GLY A 232 -4.02 11.56 9.41
C GLY A 232 -3.55 11.83 7.98
N THR A 233 -3.64 10.82 7.13
CA THR A 233 -3.39 10.98 5.69
C THR A 233 -4.45 10.29 4.86
N LEU A 234 -4.98 11.03 3.89
CA LEU A 234 -5.91 10.48 2.91
C LEU A 234 -5.13 9.83 1.77
N LEU A 235 -5.44 8.57 1.48
CA LEU A 235 -4.88 7.78 0.40
C LEU A 235 -5.92 7.66 -0.72
N PRO A 236 -5.79 8.44 -1.82
CA PRO A 236 -6.80 8.47 -2.87
C PRO A 236 -7.00 7.11 -3.52
N LEU A 237 -8.26 6.74 -3.70
CA LEU A 237 -8.69 5.62 -4.52
C LEU A 237 -8.89 6.13 -5.95
N TYR A 238 -8.33 5.41 -6.92
CA TYR A 238 -8.45 5.81 -8.32
C TYR A 238 -9.89 5.65 -8.84
N ASP A 239 -10.49 4.51 -8.49
CA ASP A 239 -11.83 4.14 -8.88
C ASP A 239 -12.83 4.42 -7.75
N ARG A 240 -14.06 4.73 -8.12
CA ARG A 240 -15.18 4.80 -7.18
C ARG A 240 -15.40 3.41 -6.57
N PRO A 241 -15.44 3.27 -5.23
CA PRO A 241 -15.80 2.02 -4.59
C PRO A 241 -17.14 1.46 -5.07
N ALA A 242 -17.23 0.15 -5.23
CA ALA A 242 -18.47 -0.51 -5.64
C ALA A 242 -19.44 -0.66 -4.46
N ILE A 243 -18.92 -0.76 -3.25
CA ILE A 243 -19.66 -0.91 -1.99
C ILE A 243 -19.54 0.40 -1.20
N ASP A 244 -20.67 0.90 -0.72
CA ASP A 244 -20.81 2.10 0.12
C ASP A 244 -19.91 3.29 -0.29
N PRO A 245 -19.93 3.72 -1.57
CA PRO A 245 -19.05 4.76 -2.08
C PRO A 245 -19.17 6.09 -1.32
N GLN A 246 -20.32 6.37 -0.70
CA GLN A 246 -20.48 7.59 0.10
C GLN A 246 -19.51 7.64 1.28
N ASP A 247 -19.21 6.51 1.92
CA ASP A 247 -18.34 6.46 3.11
C ASP A 247 -16.87 6.73 2.76
N TYR A 248 -16.47 6.39 1.55
CA TYR A 248 -15.11 6.63 1.07
C TYR A 248 -14.93 8.01 0.44
N TYR A 249 -16.03 8.76 0.23
CA TYR A 249 -15.95 10.09 -0.36
C TYR A 249 -15.55 11.11 0.71
N SER A 250 -14.35 11.67 0.57
CA SER A 250 -13.83 12.65 1.52
C SER A 250 -14.35 14.06 1.25
N ARG A 251 -14.14 14.93 2.24
CA ARG A 251 -14.37 16.36 2.13
C ARG A 251 -13.48 17.05 1.10
N LYS A 252 -12.37 16.41 0.70
CA LYS A 252 -11.48 16.88 -0.36
C LYS A 252 -12.02 16.59 -1.77
N GLY A 253 -13.22 16.00 -1.89
CA GLY A 253 -13.91 15.82 -3.16
C GLY A 253 -13.44 14.63 -3.98
N TYR A 254 -12.80 13.64 -3.35
CA TYR A 254 -12.37 12.40 -3.98
C TYR A 254 -12.56 11.19 -3.06
N TYR A 255 -12.65 10.00 -3.65
CA TYR A 255 -12.71 8.74 -2.92
C TYR A 255 -11.33 8.40 -2.34
N CYS A 256 -11.25 8.00 -1.09
CA CYS A 256 -9.98 7.66 -0.43
C CYS A 256 -10.18 6.77 0.79
N LEU A 257 -9.06 6.24 1.29
CA LEU A 257 -8.96 5.66 2.63
C LEU A 257 -8.26 6.66 3.55
N ASN A 258 -8.66 6.72 4.82
CA ASN A 258 -7.92 7.45 5.83
C ASN A 258 -6.94 6.49 6.53
N THR A 259 -5.72 6.97 6.79
CA THR A 259 -4.67 6.26 7.51
C THR A 259 -4.06 7.19 8.54
N LEU A 260 -4.01 6.74 9.80
CA LEU A 260 -3.35 7.44 10.89
C LEU A 260 -1.90 6.96 10.95
N ILE A 261 -0.93 7.87 11.04
CA ILE A 261 0.50 7.55 11.10
C ILE A 261 1.13 8.28 12.29
N VAL A 262 1.90 7.53 13.08
CA VAL A 262 2.78 8.07 14.12
C VAL A 262 4.22 7.88 13.67
N CYS A 263 5.01 8.94 13.73
CA CYS A 263 6.45 8.86 13.49
C CYS A 263 7.27 9.54 14.58
N ASP A 264 8.53 9.16 14.71
CA ASP A 264 9.51 9.84 15.55
C ASP A 264 10.19 11.02 14.81
N GLU A 265 11.16 11.65 15.46
CA GLU A 265 11.91 12.79 14.93
C GLU A 265 12.79 12.45 13.72
N GLU A 266 13.16 11.18 13.56
CA GLU A 266 13.93 10.64 12.43
C GLU A 266 13.05 10.21 11.27
N LYS A 267 11.72 10.39 11.39
CA LYS A 267 10.70 10.01 10.40
C LYS A 267 10.51 8.49 10.30
N ARG A 268 10.88 7.75 11.36
CA ARG A 268 10.55 6.33 11.50
C ARG A 268 9.10 6.20 11.93
N ILE A 269 8.33 5.43 11.16
CA ILE A 269 6.93 5.17 11.47
C ILE A 269 6.89 4.13 12.59
N THR A 270 6.40 4.51 13.77
CA THR A 270 6.37 3.65 14.96
C THR A 270 5.00 2.99 15.16
N TYR A 271 3.95 3.57 14.58
CA TYR A 271 2.59 3.04 14.61
C TYR A 271 1.81 3.56 13.41
N TYR A 272 0.87 2.75 12.90
CA TYR A 272 -0.09 3.20 11.91
C TYR A 272 -1.43 2.46 12.05
N LEU A 273 -2.51 3.09 11.58
CA LEU A 273 -3.84 2.50 11.50
C LEU A 273 -4.45 2.85 10.13
N THR A 274 -4.64 1.85 9.27
CA THR A 274 -5.13 2.04 7.89
C THR A 274 -6.45 1.31 7.63
N GLY A 275 -7.03 1.50 6.44
CA GLY A 275 -8.27 0.83 6.02
C GLY A 275 -9.57 1.55 6.40
N TRP A 276 -9.49 2.75 6.97
CA TRP A 276 -10.68 3.51 7.37
C TRP A 276 -11.32 4.25 6.19
N PRO A 277 -12.66 4.41 6.15
CA PRO A 277 -13.32 5.18 5.10
C PRO A 277 -12.88 6.65 5.08
N GLY A 278 -12.73 7.23 3.88
CA GLY A 278 -12.24 8.60 3.69
C GLY A 278 -13.12 9.72 4.27
N CYS A 279 -14.37 9.44 4.65
CA CYS A 279 -15.22 10.39 5.37
C CYS A 279 -14.87 10.48 6.88
N CYS A 280 -14.14 9.50 7.41
CA CYS A 280 -13.80 9.43 8.83
C CYS A 280 -12.75 10.47 9.19
N HIS A 281 -13.01 11.18 10.29
CA HIS A 281 -12.08 12.12 10.89
C HIS A 281 -10.94 11.42 11.62
N ASP A 282 -9.79 12.09 11.70
CA ASP A 282 -8.62 11.59 12.42
C ASP A 282 -8.92 11.35 13.91
N THR A 283 -9.77 12.18 14.51
CA THR A 283 -10.32 11.93 15.86
C THR A 283 -10.94 10.54 15.99
N ARG A 284 -11.71 10.10 14.98
CA ARG A 284 -12.37 8.78 15.03
C ARG A 284 -11.34 7.66 14.91
N LEU A 285 -10.32 7.83 14.07
CA LEU A 285 -9.24 6.85 13.96
C LEU A 285 -8.46 6.76 15.27
N TRP A 286 -8.17 7.90 15.91
CA TRP A 286 -7.52 7.96 17.21
C TRP A 286 -8.31 7.21 18.30
N GLU A 287 -9.62 7.46 18.44
CA GLU A 287 -10.47 6.78 19.42
C GLU A 287 -10.53 5.25 19.23
N ASN A 288 -10.25 4.76 18.02
CA ASN A 288 -10.24 3.33 17.70
C ASN A 288 -8.82 2.77 17.52
N SER A 289 -7.80 3.57 17.82
CA SER A 289 -6.40 3.13 17.77
C SER A 289 -6.03 2.31 19.00
N GLU A 290 -5.14 1.36 18.83
CA GLU A 290 -4.61 0.57 19.94
C GLU A 290 -3.91 1.46 20.97
N LEU A 291 -3.21 2.51 20.50
CA LEU A 291 -2.57 3.52 21.33
C LEU A 291 -3.56 4.17 22.31
N LYS A 292 -4.80 4.42 21.87
CA LYS A 292 -5.84 4.96 22.75
C LYS A 292 -6.49 3.89 23.62
N LEU A 293 -6.83 2.73 23.03
CA LEU A 293 -7.53 1.65 23.74
C LEU A 293 -6.68 1.02 24.85
N LYS A 294 -5.35 1.05 24.72
CA LYS A 294 -4.38 0.53 25.68
C LYS A 294 -3.45 1.61 26.24
N GLU A 295 -3.97 2.83 26.42
CA GLU A 295 -3.18 4.00 26.84
C GLU A 295 -2.31 3.75 28.08
N ARG A 296 -2.80 2.98 29.05
CA ARG A 296 -2.11 2.67 30.32
C ARG A 296 -0.94 1.69 30.17
N GLU A 297 -0.95 0.90 29.10
CA GLU A 297 0.09 -0.09 28.80
C GLU A 297 1.14 0.49 27.85
N LEU A 298 0.70 1.31 26.88
CA LEU A 298 1.54 1.81 25.79
C LEU A 298 2.19 3.17 26.07
N PHE A 299 1.70 3.92 27.06
CA PHE A 299 2.31 5.18 27.50
C PHE A 299 2.70 5.13 28.97
N SER A 300 3.88 5.67 29.29
CA SER A 300 4.25 5.99 30.67
C SER A 300 3.60 7.31 31.11
N PRO A 301 3.41 7.54 32.42
CA PRO A 301 2.77 8.75 32.91
C PRO A 301 3.45 10.02 32.39
N GLY A 302 2.67 10.92 31.78
CA GLY A 302 3.14 12.17 31.21
C GLY A 302 3.66 12.08 29.76
N GLU A 303 3.76 10.89 29.17
CA GLU A 303 4.13 10.74 27.76
C GLU A 303 2.95 11.09 26.84
N TYR A 304 3.24 11.81 25.75
CA TYR A 304 2.23 12.22 24.77
C TYR A 304 2.74 12.28 23.34
N LEU A 305 1.80 12.30 22.39
CA LEU A 305 2.01 12.57 20.98
C LEU A 305 1.60 14.00 20.64
N ILE A 306 2.34 14.64 19.74
CA ILE A 306 1.96 15.94 19.18
C ILE A 306 1.15 15.71 17.91
N ALA A 307 -0.02 16.37 17.81
CA ALA A 307 -0.98 16.15 16.73
C ALA A 307 -1.41 17.44 16.04
N ASP A 308 -2.06 17.35 14.86
CA ASP A 308 -2.76 18.50 14.28
C ASP A 308 -3.86 19.02 15.25
N SER A 309 -4.19 20.30 15.11
CA SER A 309 -5.37 21.00 15.62
C SER A 309 -6.72 20.28 15.41
N GLY A 310 -6.80 19.34 14.48
CA GLY A 310 -7.97 18.49 14.25
C GLY A 310 -8.21 17.45 15.36
N PHE A 311 -7.20 17.16 16.17
CA PHE A 311 -7.27 16.19 17.25
C PHE A 311 -7.86 16.79 18.54
N PRO A 312 -8.56 15.99 19.35
CA PRO A 312 -9.02 16.41 20.66
C PRO A 312 -7.84 16.56 21.63
N VAL A 313 -8.00 17.43 22.63
CA VAL A 313 -7.04 17.54 23.74
C VAL A 313 -7.26 16.37 24.69
N GLN A 314 -6.24 15.53 24.89
CA GLN A 314 -6.32 14.32 25.73
C GLN A 314 -5.03 14.13 26.55
N THR A 315 -5.02 13.12 27.42
CA THR A 315 -3.92 12.77 28.33
C THR A 315 -2.65 12.30 27.65
N ASN A 316 -2.72 11.83 26.40
CA ASN A 316 -1.57 11.33 25.64
C ASN A 316 -1.50 11.93 24.23
N VAL A 317 -2.32 12.96 23.95
CA VAL A 317 -2.31 13.69 22.67
C VAL A 317 -2.45 15.18 22.94
N VAL A 318 -1.47 15.94 22.45
CA VAL A 318 -1.43 17.39 22.54
C VAL A 318 -1.60 18.00 21.15
N PRO A 319 -2.77 18.59 20.84
CA PRO A 319 -2.97 19.29 19.58
C PRO A 319 -2.09 20.54 19.49
N ALA A 320 -1.33 20.62 18.41
CA ALA A 320 -0.34 21.67 18.12
C ALA A 320 -0.98 22.98 17.64
N THR A 321 -1.94 23.51 18.40
CA THR A 321 -2.41 24.89 18.23
C THR A 321 -2.66 25.54 19.58
N VAL A 322 -2.16 26.74 19.80
CA VAL A 322 -2.55 27.58 20.94
C VAL A 322 -3.71 28.48 20.50
N LYS A 323 -4.96 28.10 20.82
CA LYS A 323 -6.12 28.98 20.59
C LYS A 323 -6.26 30.02 21.70
N LYS A 324 -6.02 29.64 22.96
CA LYS A 324 -5.90 30.49 24.15
C LYS A 324 -4.66 30.07 24.94
N LEU A 325 -3.87 31.03 25.44
CA LEU A 325 -2.78 30.73 26.38
C LEU A 325 -3.37 30.23 27.71
N PRO A 326 -2.64 29.40 28.48
CA PRO A 326 -3.03 29.02 29.83
C PRO A 326 -3.32 30.24 30.71
N VAL A 327 -4.38 30.16 31.52
CA VAL A 327 -4.75 31.23 32.44
C VAL A 327 -3.71 31.26 33.57
N GLY A 328 -2.94 32.35 33.69
CA GLY A 328 -1.98 32.53 34.80
C GLY A 328 -0.53 32.82 34.41
N PHE A 329 -0.16 32.78 33.12
CA PHE A 329 1.19 33.16 32.68
C PHE A 329 1.40 34.68 32.81
N GLN A 330 1.85 35.13 33.98
CA GLN A 330 2.38 36.46 34.22
C GLN A 330 3.89 36.41 33.98
N HIS A 331 4.41 37.21 33.04
CA HIS A 331 5.84 37.45 32.98
C HIS A 331 6.31 37.95 34.35
N SER A 332 7.47 37.47 34.81
CA SER A 332 8.19 37.92 36.02
C SER A 332 8.38 39.45 36.13
N ASN A 333 8.04 40.20 35.08
CA ASN A 333 8.34 41.62 34.93
C ASN A 333 7.06 42.51 34.90
N GLY A 334 5.87 41.98 35.23
CA GLY A 334 4.67 42.78 35.49
C GLY A 334 4.13 43.62 34.31
N ARG A 335 4.50 43.34 33.06
CA ARG A 335 4.05 44.13 31.89
C ARG A 335 2.66 43.68 31.39
N PRO A 336 1.70 44.61 31.17
CA PRO A 336 0.35 44.25 30.77
C PRO A 336 0.25 43.92 29.28
N HIS A 337 -0.48 42.83 28.98
CA HIS A 337 -1.37 42.54 27.84
C HIS A 337 -0.97 42.79 26.37
N ALA A 338 0.08 43.56 26.05
CA ALA A 338 0.47 43.94 24.69
C ALA A 338 1.58 43.07 24.06
N ALA A 339 2.31 42.27 24.85
CA ALA A 339 3.30 41.30 24.36
C ALA A 339 2.68 39.94 23.93
N MET A 340 1.39 39.72 24.23
CA MET A 340 0.65 38.47 24.03
C MET A 340 0.59 37.93 22.58
N PRO A 341 0.48 38.76 21.52
CA PRO A 341 0.41 38.25 20.15
C PRO A 341 1.74 37.65 19.66
N ARG A 342 2.87 38.20 20.12
CA ARG A 342 4.21 37.79 19.66
C ARG A 342 4.62 36.45 20.24
N LEU A 343 4.42 36.24 21.54
CA LEU A 343 4.69 34.95 22.19
C LEU A 343 3.78 33.86 21.62
N LYS A 344 2.47 34.13 21.50
CA LYS A 344 1.53 33.22 20.84
C LYS A 344 1.95 32.87 19.40
N LYS A 345 2.42 33.86 18.64
CA LYS A 345 2.90 33.67 17.27
C LYS A 345 4.20 32.84 17.24
N ARG A 346 5.14 33.08 18.17
CA ARG A 346 6.37 32.28 18.33
C ARG A 346 6.05 30.83 18.65
N ILE A 347 5.20 30.57 19.66
CA ILE A 347 4.80 29.20 20.04
C ILE A 347 4.06 28.51 18.90
N ASN A 348 3.11 29.17 18.26
CA ASN A 348 2.40 28.57 17.12
C ASN A 348 3.35 28.33 15.93
N HIS A 349 4.32 29.20 15.69
CA HIS A 349 5.32 28.99 14.64
C HIS A 349 6.21 27.77 14.95
N HIS A 350 6.63 27.61 16.21
CA HIS A 350 7.38 26.45 16.70
C HIS A 350 6.56 25.16 16.65
N LEU A 351 5.30 25.19 17.07
CA LEU A 351 4.37 24.08 16.93
C LEU A 351 4.14 23.70 15.46
N SER A 352 4.00 24.68 14.58
CA SER A 352 3.89 24.45 13.14
C SER A 352 5.15 23.81 12.56
N SER A 353 6.36 24.24 12.95
CA SER A 353 7.60 23.62 12.45
C SER A 353 7.75 22.16 12.90
N ILE A 354 7.19 21.81 14.05
CA ILE A 354 7.17 20.44 14.56
C ILE A 354 6.16 19.58 13.80
N ARG A 355 4.96 20.09 13.55
CA ARG A 355 3.95 19.40 12.73
C ARG A 355 4.45 19.03 11.34
N VAL A 356 5.27 19.91 10.74
CA VAL A 356 5.92 19.67 9.45
C VAL A 356 6.74 18.38 9.45
N ARG A 357 7.21 17.86 10.60
CA ARG A 357 7.95 16.59 10.64
C ARG A 357 7.10 15.39 10.22
N ASN A 358 5.87 15.27 10.73
CA ASN A 358 5.01 14.15 10.32
C ASN A 358 4.48 14.34 8.89
N GLU A 359 4.10 15.57 8.53
CA GLU A 359 3.73 15.90 7.16
C GLU A 359 4.87 15.55 6.18
N HIS A 360 6.13 15.79 6.56
CA HIS A 360 7.30 15.42 5.78
C HIS A 360 7.52 13.89 5.75
N CYS A 361 7.34 13.17 6.85
CA CYS A 361 7.38 11.70 6.87
C CYS A 361 6.36 11.11 5.89
N ILE A 362 5.10 11.55 5.98
CA ILE A 362 4.01 11.16 5.08
C ILE A 362 4.32 11.56 3.63
N GLY A 363 4.89 12.74 3.43
CA GLY A 363 5.32 13.25 2.13
C GLY A 363 6.39 12.37 1.48
N ILE A 364 7.41 11.95 2.24
CA ILE A 364 8.45 11.01 1.79
C ILE A 364 7.82 9.66 1.44
N LEU A 365 7.00 9.10 2.33
CA LEU A 365 6.30 7.82 2.10
C LEU A 365 5.51 7.84 0.78
N LYS A 366 4.70 8.88 0.56
CA LYS A 366 3.89 9.07 -0.66
C LYS A 366 4.71 9.43 -1.89
N GLY A 367 5.83 10.14 -1.72
CA GLY A 367 6.75 10.51 -2.81
C GLY A 367 7.50 9.30 -3.33
N ARG A 368 8.00 8.46 -2.42
CA ARG A 368 8.70 7.21 -2.70
C ARG A 368 7.74 6.17 -3.31
N PHE A 369 6.60 5.94 -2.67
CA PHE A 369 5.59 4.98 -3.14
C PHE A 369 4.37 5.67 -3.74
N GLN A 370 4.54 6.20 -4.96
CA GLN A 370 3.51 7.00 -5.65
C GLN A 370 2.18 6.25 -5.88
N SER A 371 2.17 4.92 -5.81
CA SER A 371 0.94 4.13 -5.80
C SER A 371 -0.02 4.53 -4.66
N LEU A 372 0.48 5.08 -3.55
CA LEU A 372 -0.31 5.61 -2.42
C LEU A 372 -1.06 6.91 -2.76
N ARG A 373 -0.62 7.65 -3.78
CA ARG A 373 -1.30 8.86 -4.26
C ARG A 373 -2.48 8.54 -5.20
N GLY A 374 -2.67 7.27 -5.57
CA GLY A 374 -3.74 6.83 -6.47
C GLY A 374 -3.83 5.31 -6.51
N LEU A 375 -4.46 4.73 -5.50
CA LEU A 375 -4.62 3.29 -5.33
C LEU A 375 -5.57 2.75 -6.42
N GLY A 376 -4.99 2.13 -7.45
CA GLY A 376 -5.71 1.52 -8.58
C GLY A 376 -6.29 0.14 -8.30
N LYS A 377 -6.90 -0.08 -7.13
CA LYS A 377 -7.53 -1.36 -6.75
C LYS A 377 -9.05 -1.17 -6.63
N ASP A 378 -9.83 -2.06 -7.23
CA ASP A 378 -11.30 -2.00 -7.26
C ASP A 378 -11.87 -2.43 -5.90
N LEU A 379 -12.29 -1.46 -5.07
CA LEU A 379 -12.92 -1.72 -3.77
C LEU A 379 -14.33 -2.33 -3.95
N SER A 380 -14.34 -3.63 -4.18
CA SER A 380 -15.52 -4.43 -4.56
C SER A 380 -15.83 -5.56 -3.58
N SER A 381 -14.94 -5.82 -2.62
CA SER A 381 -15.09 -6.86 -1.61
C SER A 381 -14.18 -6.60 -0.41
N ALA A 382 -14.47 -7.26 0.72
CA ALA A 382 -13.59 -7.27 1.89
C ALA A 382 -12.17 -7.78 1.54
N GLY A 383 -12.06 -8.82 0.71
CA GLY A 383 -10.76 -9.33 0.26
C GLY A 383 -9.98 -8.34 -0.63
N THR A 384 -10.64 -7.38 -1.28
CA THR A 384 -9.93 -6.29 -1.97
C THR A 384 -9.47 -5.22 -0.99
N MET A 385 -10.25 -4.91 0.05
CA MET A 385 -9.83 -4.01 1.13
C MET A 385 -8.56 -4.54 1.80
N GLU A 386 -8.54 -5.82 2.16
CA GLU A 386 -7.36 -6.49 2.74
C GLU A 386 -6.13 -6.37 1.84
N LYS A 387 -6.29 -6.56 0.52
CA LYS A 387 -5.19 -6.38 -0.44
C LYS A 387 -4.74 -4.92 -0.61
N ILE A 388 -5.59 -3.95 -0.29
CA ILE A 388 -5.23 -2.53 -0.28
C ILE A 388 -4.49 -2.21 1.02
N THR A 389 -5.00 -2.66 2.17
CA THR A 389 -4.34 -2.43 3.47
C THR A 389 -2.97 -3.10 3.49
N HIS A 390 -2.84 -4.36 3.07
CA HIS A 390 -1.54 -5.04 2.90
C HIS A 390 -0.58 -4.28 1.97
N TRP A 391 -1.09 -3.65 0.92
CA TRP A 391 -0.26 -2.82 0.04
C TRP A 391 0.27 -1.58 0.75
N ILE A 392 -0.58 -0.91 1.52
CA ILE A 392 -0.22 0.28 2.30
C ILE A 392 0.79 -0.10 3.39
N SER A 393 0.52 -1.16 4.15
CA SER A 393 1.40 -1.72 5.17
C SER A 393 2.78 -2.06 4.60
N ALA A 394 2.85 -2.74 3.46
CA ALA A 394 4.12 -3.05 2.81
C ALA A 394 4.91 -1.79 2.42
N CYS A 395 4.24 -0.74 1.91
CA CYS A 395 4.91 0.54 1.66
C CYS A 395 5.46 1.18 2.94
N ILE A 396 4.75 1.07 4.07
CA ILE A 396 5.19 1.59 5.38
C ILE A 396 6.41 0.81 5.90
N VAL A 397 6.38 -0.53 5.83
CA VAL A 397 7.52 -1.38 6.18
C VAL A 397 8.75 -1.02 5.35
N LEU A 398 8.59 -0.90 4.03
CA LEU A 398 9.68 -0.51 3.14
C LEU A 398 10.16 0.92 3.38
N HIS A 399 9.29 1.85 3.79
CA HIS A 399 9.71 3.20 4.17
C HIS A 399 10.70 3.16 5.32
N ASN A 400 10.37 2.43 6.39
CA ASN A 400 11.25 2.28 7.55
C ASN A 400 12.54 1.52 7.24
N PHE A 401 12.45 0.44 6.45
CA PHE A 401 13.62 -0.30 5.95
C PHE A 401 14.62 0.64 5.25
N LEU A 402 14.12 1.60 4.48
CA LEU A 402 14.93 2.53 3.70
C LEU A 402 15.34 3.80 4.45
N LEU A 403 15.10 3.92 5.75
CA LEU A 403 15.60 5.08 6.52
C LEU A 403 17.12 5.07 6.68
N GLU A 404 17.73 3.88 6.62
CA GLU A 404 19.19 3.71 6.65
C GLU A 404 19.84 3.98 5.29
N ASP A 405 19.05 4.03 4.21
CA ASP A 405 19.51 4.33 2.86
C ASP A 405 19.84 5.84 2.75
N LYS A 406 21.13 6.16 2.88
CA LYS A 406 21.64 7.55 2.82
C LYS A 406 21.73 8.11 1.41
N THR A 407 21.36 7.34 0.37
CA THR A 407 21.40 7.85 -1.00
C THR A 407 20.35 8.96 -1.18
N PRO A 408 20.64 10.04 -1.94
CA PRO A 408 19.68 11.12 -2.15
C PRO A 408 18.33 10.61 -2.70
N ASP A 409 17.23 11.09 -2.14
CA ASP A 409 15.90 10.86 -2.70
C ASP A 409 15.65 11.85 -3.85
N TYR A 410 15.27 11.34 -5.02
CA TYR A 410 15.01 12.14 -6.22
C TYR A 410 13.51 12.41 -6.46
N TYR A 411 12.67 12.10 -5.47
CA TYR A 411 11.25 12.40 -5.52
C TYR A 411 11.05 13.74 -4.82
N GLU A 412 10.71 14.77 -5.60
CA GLU A 412 10.23 16.02 -5.01
C GLU A 412 8.96 15.67 -4.22
N GLY A 413 9.10 15.67 -2.89
CA GLY A 413 7.96 15.72 -2.00
C GLY A 413 7.28 17.06 -2.28
N ASP A 414 6.31 17.08 -3.18
CA ASP A 414 5.27 18.09 -3.11
C ASP A 414 4.75 18.00 -1.67
N VAL A 415 5.13 18.97 -0.85
CA VAL A 415 4.42 19.27 0.38
C VAL A 415 3.03 19.56 -0.13
N ASP A 416 2.08 18.65 0.09
CA ASP A 416 0.68 18.90 -0.21
C ASP A 416 0.32 20.19 0.54
N THR A 417 0.41 21.35 -0.12
CA THR A 417 -0.13 22.62 0.35
C THR A 417 -1.65 22.55 0.21
N GLU A 418 -2.24 21.50 0.77
CA GLU A 418 -3.67 21.29 0.79
C GLU A 418 -4.16 21.80 2.14
N ASP A 419 -4.58 23.06 2.12
CA ASP A 419 -5.23 23.80 3.21
C ASP A 419 -5.81 22.89 4.30
N SER A 420 -5.18 22.93 5.48
CA SER A 420 -5.75 22.44 6.74
C SER A 420 -7.01 23.26 7.05
N ASN A 421 -8.12 22.96 6.38
CA ASN A 421 -9.38 23.63 6.66
C ASN A 421 -9.95 23.03 7.96
N SER A 422 -9.43 23.58 9.06
CA SER A 422 -9.65 23.15 10.43
C SER A 422 -11.10 23.43 10.88
N ASN A 423 -12.05 22.60 10.44
CA ASN A 423 -13.33 22.49 11.12
C ASN A 423 -13.25 21.34 12.12
N GLY A 424 -12.50 21.59 13.20
CA GLY A 424 -12.41 20.70 14.34
C GLY A 424 -13.78 20.48 14.96
N ALA A 425 -14.16 19.22 15.11
CA ALA A 425 -15.26 18.85 15.99
C ALA A 425 -14.92 19.37 17.39
N ARG A 426 -15.76 20.25 17.93
CA ARG A 426 -15.60 20.79 19.29
C ARG A 426 -15.92 19.67 20.27
N GLN A 427 -14.91 18.98 20.78
CA GLN A 427 -15.02 18.26 22.03
C GLN A 427 -14.27 19.04 23.11
N ALA A 428 -14.94 19.29 24.24
CA ALA A 428 -14.31 19.83 25.42
C ALA A 428 -13.27 18.80 25.90
N GLY A 429 -11.99 19.18 25.92
CA GLY A 429 -10.95 18.32 26.46
C GLY A 429 -11.21 18.04 27.94
N GLY A 430 -10.95 16.82 28.38
CA GLY A 430 -11.00 16.47 29.81
C GLY A 430 -10.03 17.34 30.62
N GLU A 431 -10.32 17.53 31.90
CA GLU A 431 -9.54 18.37 32.83
C GLU A 431 -8.03 18.05 32.77
N HIS A 432 -7.68 16.76 32.85
CA HIS A 432 -6.30 16.26 32.79
C HIS A 432 -5.59 16.57 31.45
N GLY A 433 -6.31 16.50 30.32
CA GLY A 433 -5.72 16.82 29.01
C GLY A 433 -5.45 18.32 28.88
N ASN A 434 -6.30 19.17 29.45
CA ASN A 434 -6.08 20.61 29.47
C ASN A 434 -4.90 20.99 30.37
N GLU A 435 -4.73 20.31 31.51
CA GLU A 435 -3.58 20.46 32.41
C GLU A 435 -2.27 20.08 31.73
N LEU A 436 -2.20 18.88 31.13
CA LEU A 436 -1.02 18.44 30.38
C LEU A 436 -0.66 19.45 29.30
N ARG A 437 -1.64 19.89 28.51
CA ARG A 437 -1.41 20.89 27.46
C ARG A 437 -0.89 22.21 28.02
N ALA A 438 -1.40 22.65 29.17
CA ALA A 438 -0.94 23.87 29.81
C ALA A 438 0.51 23.74 30.30
N GLN A 439 0.86 22.59 30.88
CA GLN A 439 2.21 22.25 31.31
C GLN A 439 3.18 22.25 30.12
N VAL A 440 2.87 21.49 29.07
CA VAL A 440 3.70 21.40 27.85
C VAL A 440 3.94 22.78 27.24
N PHE A 441 2.92 23.63 27.20
CA PHE A 441 3.10 24.99 26.69
C PHE A 441 3.95 25.87 27.60
N ALA A 442 3.95 25.68 28.92
CA ALA A 442 4.83 26.41 29.82
C ALA A 442 6.30 26.01 29.61
N GLU A 443 6.58 24.69 29.53
CA GLU A 443 7.91 24.14 29.28
C GLU A 443 8.51 24.65 27.95
N VAL A 444 7.71 24.64 26.89
CA VAL A 444 8.12 25.15 25.57
C VAL A 444 8.39 26.66 25.59
N ILE A 445 7.66 27.43 26.40
CA ILE A 445 7.91 28.86 26.53
C ILE A 445 9.26 29.10 27.21
N GLU A 446 9.56 28.37 28.29
CA GLU A 446 10.84 28.47 28.98
C GLU A 446 12.00 28.12 28.04
N PHE A 447 11.88 27.04 27.26
CA PHE A 447 12.85 26.66 26.24
C PHE A 447 13.06 27.73 25.16
N LEU A 448 11.98 28.39 24.71
CA LEU A 448 12.10 29.45 23.70
C LEU A 448 12.71 30.74 24.25
N ASP A 449 12.73 30.94 25.56
CA ASP A 449 13.29 32.13 26.20
C ASP A 449 14.71 31.93 26.76
N SER A 450 15.19 30.68 26.86
CA SER A 450 16.61 30.31 27.07
C SER A 450 17.43 30.44 25.79
#